data_AF-A0A2V7NAH6-F1
#
_entry.id   AF-A0A2V7NAH6-F1
#
_cell.length_a   1.000
_cell.length_b   1.000
_cell.length_c   1.000
_cell.angle_alpha   90.00
_cell.angle_beta   90.00
_cell.angle_gamma   90.00
#
_symmetry.space_group_name_H-M   'P 1'
#
loop_
_entity.id
_entity.type
_entity.pdbx_description
1 polymer ?
#
loop_
_entity_poly.entity_id
_entity_poly.type
_entity_poly.pdbx_seq_one_letter_code
_entity_poly.pdbx_strand_id
1 'polypeptide(L)'
;RARGIFTPVLLLTARDELEARVRGLEGGADDYLTKPFDLPELLARVHALIRRAELRHQDATLKVGDLTLDPLTRRVTQGERVVDLSPREFALLEFLMRNAGRSVSRSRIAEAVWNYQFDPETNVVDVYVNYLRKKLSFGTRTAPIRTVRGVGYRLDRDAAT
;
A
#
# COMPACT_ATOMS: atom_id res chain seq x y z
N ARG A 1 -6.47 -8.28 -16.92
CA ARG A 1 -6.80 -7.47 -15.71
C ARG A 1 -8.03 -7.94 -14.91
N ALA A 2 -8.94 -8.75 -15.48
CA ALA A 2 -10.15 -9.25 -14.80
C ALA A 2 -9.94 -10.07 -13.50
N ARG A 3 -8.70 -10.51 -13.19
CA ARG A 3 -8.35 -11.20 -11.94
C ARG A 3 -7.75 -10.29 -10.85
N GLY A 4 -7.76 -8.96 -11.05
CA GLY A 4 -7.21 -8.01 -10.07
C GLY A 4 -5.67 -8.00 -9.97
N ILE A 5 -4.96 -8.59 -10.93
CA ILE A 5 -3.50 -8.56 -11.01
C ILE A 5 -3.10 -7.31 -11.82
N PHE A 6 -2.42 -6.37 -11.15
CA PHE A 6 -1.97 -5.09 -11.72
C PHE A 6 -0.45 -5.01 -11.91
N THR A 7 0.24 -6.16 -11.88
CA THR A 7 1.68 -6.24 -12.09
C THR A 7 2.04 -5.63 -13.45
N PRO A 8 2.96 -4.64 -13.51
CA PRO A 8 3.39 -4.06 -14.77
C PRO A 8 4.04 -5.09 -15.67
N VAL A 9 3.72 -5.07 -16.96
CA VAL A 9 4.27 -6.01 -17.96
C VAL A 9 5.12 -5.26 -18.97
N LEU A 10 6.40 -5.63 -19.08
CA LEU A 10 7.30 -5.22 -20.16
C LEU A 10 7.50 -6.38 -21.14
N LEU A 11 7.15 -6.18 -22.42
CA LEU A 11 7.35 -7.20 -23.44
C LEU A 11 8.74 -7.06 -24.10
N LEU A 12 9.49 -8.17 -24.21
CA LEU A 12 10.81 -8.22 -24.85
C LEU A 12 10.77 -9.15 -26.06
N THR A 13 11.05 -8.65 -27.26
CA THR A 13 10.96 -9.47 -28.48
C THR A 13 11.91 -9.04 -29.58
N ALA A 14 12.30 -9.97 -30.46
CA ALA A 14 13.17 -9.73 -31.62
C ALA A 14 12.39 -9.34 -32.89
N ARG A 15 11.07 -9.18 -32.80
CA ARG A 15 10.22 -8.80 -33.94
C ARG A 15 10.05 -7.29 -33.99
N ASP A 16 10.81 -6.63 -34.86
CA ASP A 16 10.78 -5.17 -35.10
C ASP A 16 9.55 -4.68 -35.89
N GLU A 17 8.57 -5.54 -36.14
CA GLU A 17 7.35 -5.13 -36.83
C GLU A 17 6.48 -4.26 -35.92
N LEU A 18 6.22 -3.02 -36.36
CA LEU A 18 5.32 -2.05 -35.74
C LEU A 18 3.99 -2.70 -35.30
N GLU A 19 3.45 -3.59 -36.13
CA GLU A 19 2.20 -4.29 -35.81
C GLU A 19 2.31 -5.23 -34.60
N ALA A 20 3.45 -5.89 -34.41
CA ALA A 20 3.67 -6.76 -33.25
C ALA A 20 3.76 -5.95 -31.95
N ARG A 21 4.31 -4.74 -32.01
CA ARG A 21 4.36 -3.79 -30.89
C ARG A 21 2.96 -3.28 -30.53
N VAL A 22 2.18 -2.88 -31.53
CA VAL A 22 0.80 -2.42 -31.34
C VAL A 22 -0.06 -3.54 -30.73
N ARG A 23 -0.02 -4.75 -31.31
CA ARG A 23 -0.73 -5.92 -30.76
C ARG A 23 -0.33 -6.26 -29.33
N GLY A 24 0.95 -6.13 -28.99
CA GLY A 24 1.45 -6.39 -27.63
C GLY A 24 0.93 -5.38 -26.60
N LEU A 25 0.87 -4.10 -26.97
CA LEU A 25 0.32 -3.03 -26.12
C LEU A 25 -1.20 -3.14 -25.99
N GLU A 26 -1.92 -3.40 -27.07
CA GLU A 26 -3.37 -3.67 -27.06
C GLU A 26 -3.73 -4.91 -26.26
N GLY A 27 -2.85 -5.93 -26.27
CA GLY A 27 -2.95 -7.15 -25.45
C GLY A 27 -2.71 -6.94 -23.95
N GLY A 28 -2.34 -5.72 -23.54
CA GLY A 28 -2.23 -5.33 -22.12
C GLY A 28 -0.81 -5.25 -21.56
N ALA A 29 0.22 -5.24 -22.40
CA ALA A 29 1.56 -4.84 -21.95
C ALA A 29 1.58 -3.34 -21.58
N ASP A 30 2.27 -2.97 -20.51
CA ASP A 30 2.41 -1.57 -20.09
C ASP A 30 3.59 -0.87 -20.81
N ASP A 31 4.56 -1.64 -21.32
CA ASP A 31 5.66 -1.14 -22.17
C ASP A 31 6.24 -2.28 -23.05
N TYR A 32 7.08 -1.93 -24.01
CA TYR A 32 7.65 -2.84 -25.00
C TYR A 32 9.09 -2.44 -25.36
N LEU A 33 9.99 -3.41 -25.47
CA LEU A 33 11.40 -3.21 -25.83
C LEU A 33 11.87 -4.29 -26.83
N THR A 34 12.49 -3.87 -27.93
CA THR A 34 12.97 -4.77 -29.00
C THR A 34 14.38 -5.30 -28.69
N LYS A 35 14.73 -6.45 -29.26
CA LYS A 35 16.09 -7.03 -29.19
C LYS A 35 16.83 -6.77 -30.52
N PRO A 36 18.13 -6.42 -30.48
CA PRO A 36 18.98 -6.25 -29.29
C PRO A 36 18.69 -4.91 -28.58
N PHE A 37 18.85 -4.88 -27.25
CA PHE A 37 18.67 -3.68 -26.42
C PHE A 37 19.89 -3.44 -25.54
N ASP A 38 20.04 -2.19 -25.12
CA ASP A 38 21.04 -1.80 -24.12
C ASP A 38 20.49 -1.99 -22.70
N LEU A 39 21.34 -2.51 -21.80
CA LEU A 39 20.95 -2.74 -20.40
C LEU A 39 20.48 -1.46 -19.67
N PRO A 40 21.11 -0.28 -19.85
CA PRO A 40 20.60 0.96 -19.27
C PRO A 40 19.18 1.30 -19.71
N GLU A 41 18.80 1.03 -20.96
CA GLU A 41 17.45 1.29 -21.47
C GLU A 41 16.43 0.38 -20.79
N LEU A 42 16.74 -0.91 -20.68
CA LEU A 42 15.88 -1.86 -19.97
C LEU A 42 15.63 -1.41 -18.51
N LEU A 43 16.69 -1.04 -17.80
CA LEU A 43 16.59 -0.59 -16.41
C LEU A 43 15.74 0.68 -16.27
N ALA A 44 15.93 1.66 -17.16
CA ALA A 44 15.13 2.88 -17.16
C ALA A 44 13.63 2.59 -17.37
N ARG A 45 13.29 1.67 -18.28
CA ARG A 45 11.91 1.25 -18.54
C ARG A 45 11.28 0.51 -17.36
N VAL A 46 12.02 -0.41 -16.73
CA VAL A 46 11.59 -1.12 -15.52
C VAL A 46 11.30 -0.12 -14.39
N HIS A 47 12.22 0.81 -14.12
CA HIS A 47 11.99 1.84 -13.09
C HIS A 47 10.78 2.73 -13.41
N ALA A 48 10.55 3.07 -14.68
CA ALA A 48 9.40 3.84 -15.11
C ALA A 48 8.06 3.09 -14.94
N LEU A 49 8.07 1.76 -15.11
CA LEU A 49 6.91 0.92 -14.88
C LEU A 49 6.57 0.79 -13.39
N ILE A 50 7.58 0.60 -12.54
CA ILE A 50 7.42 0.54 -11.07
C ILE A 50 6.84 1.85 -10.55
N ARG A 51 7.43 2.99 -10.91
CA ARG A 51 6.93 4.32 -10.50
C ARG A 51 5.47 4.55 -10.91
N ARG A 52 5.07 4.16 -12.12
CA ARG A 52 3.67 4.28 -12.59
C ARG A 52 2.73 3.34 -11.84
N ALA A 53 3.19 2.17 -11.43
CA ALA A 53 2.40 1.26 -10.62
C ALA A 53 2.19 1.80 -9.20
N GLU A 54 3.24 2.36 -8.61
CA GLU A 54 3.21 2.98 -7.28
C GLU A 54 2.27 4.18 -7.26
N LEU A 55 2.32 5.08 -8.26
CA LEU A 55 1.39 6.20 -8.38
C LEU A 55 -0.07 5.72 -8.44
N ARG A 56 -0.37 4.71 -9.28
CA ARG A 56 -1.71 4.11 -9.35
C ARG A 56 -2.17 3.46 -8.04
N HIS A 57 -1.24 2.97 -7.22
CA HIS A 57 -1.54 2.37 -5.90
C HIS A 57 -1.62 3.40 -4.78
N GLN A 58 -0.99 4.56 -4.94
CA GLN A 58 -1.07 5.69 -4.03
C GLN A 58 -2.43 6.38 -4.15
N ASP A 59 -3.02 6.45 -5.34
CA ASP A 59 -4.29 7.16 -5.57
C ASP A 59 -5.55 6.34 -5.24
N ALA A 60 -5.43 5.04 -4.99
CA ALA A 60 -6.58 4.18 -4.72
C ALA A 60 -7.06 4.30 -3.27
N THR A 61 -8.35 4.62 -3.08
CA THR A 61 -9.03 4.57 -1.78
C THR A 61 -8.90 3.16 -1.17
N LEU A 62 -8.40 3.08 0.06
CA LEU A 62 -8.25 1.83 0.81
C LEU A 62 -9.53 1.55 1.60
N LYS A 63 -10.03 0.31 1.53
CA LYS A 63 -11.18 -0.15 2.31
C LYS A 63 -10.86 -1.43 3.08
N VAL A 64 -11.07 -1.42 4.40
CA VAL A 64 -10.84 -2.57 5.29
C VAL A 64 -11.97 -2.62 6.33
N GLY A 65 -12.86 -3.61 6.22
CA GLY A 65 -14.10 -3.62 7.00
C GLY A 65 -14.89 -2.32 6.78
N ASP A 66 -15.19 -1.64 7.89
CA ASP A 66 -15.88 -0.35 7.88
C ASP A 66 -14.93 0.86 7.73
N LEU A 67 -13.62 0.66 7.69
CA LEU A 67 -12.65 1.74 7.50
C LEU A 67 -12.47 2.04 6.02
N THR A 68 -12.60 3.31 5.67
CA THR A 68 -12.27 3.84 4.34
C THR A 68 -11.21 4.94 4.51
N LEU A 69 -10.14 4.88 3.74
CA LEU A 69 -9.06 5.85 3.74
C LEU A 69 -8.80 6.31 2.32
N ASP A 70 -8.87 7.62 2.10
CA ASP A 70 -8.53 8.28 0.85
C ASP A 70 -7.13 8.91 0.99
N PRO A 71 -6.10 8.38 0.29
CA PRO A 71 -4.75 8.94 0.34
C PRO A 71 -4.64 10.34 -0.27
N LEU A 72 -5.44 10.66 -1.29
CA LEU A 72 -5.42 11.94 -2.00
C LEU A 72 -5.98 13.05 -1.12
N THR A 73 -7.16 12.84 -0.55
CA THR A 73 -7.80 13.85 0.30
C THR A 73 -7.35 13.76 1.76
N ARG A 74 -6.53 12.76 2.10
CA ARG A 74 -6.11 12.43 3.48
C ARG A 74 -7.29 12.28 4.44
N ARG A 75 -8.40 11.74 3.94
CA ARG A 75 -9.65 11.59 4.70
C ARG A 75 -9.81 10.14 5.14
N VAL A 76 -10.22 9.95 6.39
CA VAL A 76 -10.54 8.64 6.94
C VAL A 76 -11.96 8.64 7.45
N THR A 77 -12.71 7.59 7.12
CA THR A 77 -14.04 7.34 7.68
C THR A 77 -14.13 5.94 8.26
N GLN A 78 -14.98 5.78 9.27
CA GLN A 78 -15.40 4.51 9.82
C GLN A 78 -16.92 4.43 9.67
N GLY A 79 -17.40 3.66 8.69
CA GLY A 79 -18.76 3.80 8.18
C GLY A 79 -18.99 5.22 7.66
N GLU A 80 -19.99 5.90 8.21
CA GLU A 80 -20.34 7.28 7.84
C GLU A 80 -19.60 8.34 8.67
N ARG A 81 -18.95 7.94 9.78
CA ARG A 81 -18.26 8.87 10.68
C ARG A 81 -16.88 9.23 10.15
N VAL A 82 -16.58 10.53 10.09
CA VAL A 82 -15.22 11.02 9.82
C VAL A 82 -14.33 10.83 11.06
N VAL A 83 -13.12 10.33 10.85
CA VAL A 83 -12.12 10.14 11.91
C VAL A 83 -10.96 11.09 11.67
N ASP A 84 -10.80 12.07 12.57
CA ASP A 84 -9.73 13.05 12.47
C ASP A 84 -8.40 12.48 12.98
N LEU A 85 -7.48 12.28 12.04
CA LEU A 85 -6.13 11.77 12.30
C LEU A 85 -5.09 12.86 12.05
N SER A 86 -4.12 12.93 12.95
CA SER A 86 -2.87 13.67 12.71
C SER A 86 -2.09 13.04 11.55
N PRO A 87 -1.13 13.75 10.94
CA PRO A 87 -0.33 13.23 9.84
C PRO A 87 0.33 11.88 10.10
N ARG A 88 0.81 11.66 11.33
CA ARG A 88 1.49 10.41 11.73
C ARG A 88 0.50 9.28 12.00
N GLU A 89 -0.63 9.57 12.64
CA GLU A 89 -1.71 8.58 12.81
C GLU A 89 -2.26 8.13 11.45
N PHE A 90 -2.43 9.07 10.51
CA PHE A 90 -2.87 8.77 9.15
C PHE A 90 -1.90 7.82 8.45
N ALA A 91 -0.60 8.16 8.44
CA ALA A 91 0.42 7.34 7.79
C ALA A 91 0.51 5.93 8.42
N LEU A 92 0.38 5.84 9.75
CA LEU A 92 0.32 4.56 10.45
C LEU A 92 -0.90 3.74 10.06
N LEU A 93 -2.09 4.36 10.00
CA LEU A 93 -3.30 3.66 9.60
C LEU A 93 -3.24 3.21 8.14
N GLU A 94 -2.77 4.06 7.24
CA GLU A 94 -2.58 3.73 5.83
C GLU A 94 -1.64 2.53 5.68
N PHE A 95 -0.49 2.55 6.35
CA PHE A 95 0.45 1.44 6.34
C PHE A 95 -0.19 0.13 6.83
N LEU A 96 -0.96 0.19 7.92
CA LEU A 96 -1.68 -0.97 8.45
C LEU A 96 -2.78 -1.45 7.49
N MET A 97 -3.51 -0.55 6.83
CA MET A 97 -4.55 -0.89 5.86
C MET A 97 -3.98 -1.54 4.60
N ARG A 98 -2.85 -1.05 4.09
CA ARG A 98 -2.12 -1.70 2.98
C ARG A 98 -1.62 -3.10 3.34
N ASN A 99 -1.42 -3.38 4.63
CA ASN A 99 -0.99 -4.68 5.16
C ASN A 99 -2.13 -5.43 5.88
N ALA A 100 -3.40 -5.10 5.63
CA ALA A 100 -4.53 -5.67 6.36
C ALA A 100 -4.55 -7.21 6.32
N GLY A 101 -4.76 -7.82 7.47
CA GLY A 101 -4.72 -9.27 7.70
C GLY A 101 -3.32 -9.85 7.93
N ARG A 102 -2.24 -9.07 7.77
CA ARG A 102 -0.85 -9.50 8.02
C ARG A 102 -0.32 -8.88 9.29
N SER A 103 0.41 -9.67 10.08
CA SER A 103 1.16 -9.16 11.23
C SER A 103 2.39 -8.41 10.74
N VAL A 104 2.55 -7.16 11.16
CA VAL A 104 3.70 -6.30 10.85
C VAL A 104 4.49 -6.00 12.12
N SER A 105 5.81 -6.03 12.03
CA SER A 105 6.70 -5.77 13.17
C SER A 105 6.74 -4.29 13.52
N ARG A 106 7.09 -3.98 14.78
CA ARG A 106 7.30 -2.59 15.23
C ARG A 106 8.38 -1.89 14.42
N SER A 107 9.50 -2.56 14.16
CA SER A 107 10.58 -2.04 13.33
C SER A 107 10.12 -1.66 11.93
N ARG A 108 9.33 -2.53 11.27
CA ARG A 108 8.81 -2.28 9.92
C ARG A 108 7.82 -1.13 9.88
N ILE A 109 6.95 -1.03 10.90
CA ILE A 109 6.05 0.12 11.05
C ILE A 109 6.86 1.41 11.21
N ALA A 110 7.88 1.38 12.06
CA ALA A 110 8.68 2.56 12.34
C ALA A 110 9.49 3.03 11.13
N GLU A 111 10.10 2.10 10.41
CA GLU A 111 10.80 2.37 9.15
C GLU A 111 9.85 3.04 8.15
N ALA A 112 8.66 2.46 7.93
CA ALA A 112 7.71 2.94 6.93
C ALA A 112 7.06 4.28 7.29
N VAL A 113 6.80 4.55 8.57
CA VAL A 113 6.04 5.73 9.00
C VAL A 113 6.94 6.86 9.50
N TRP A 114 8.13 6.54 10.03
CA TRP A 114 9.08 7.51 10.58
C TRP A 114 10.37 7.67 9.76
N ASN A 115 10.62 6.87 8.72
CA ASN A 115 11.86 6.89 7.91
C ASN A 115 13.14 6.76 8.74
N TYR A 116 13.05 6.11 9.90
CA TYR A 116 14.16 5.94 10.83
C TYR A 116 14.90 4.62 10.55
N GLN A 117 16.23 4.63 10.70
CA GLN A 117 16.92 3.45 11.21
C GLN A 117 16.51 3.32 12.68
N PHE A 118 15.41 2.60 12.89
CA PHE A 118 14.68 2.61 14.15
C PHE A 118 15.52 2.07 15.30
N ASP A 119 15.60 2.84 16.39
CA ASP A 119 16.04 2.34 17.69
C ASP A 119 14.86 1.55 18.33
N PRO A 120 15.01 0.22 18.50
CA PRO A 120 13.98 -0.64 19.10
C PRO A 120 13.52 -0.21 20.50
N GLU A 121 14.28 0.62 21.20
CA GLU A 121 13.96 1.09 22.55
C GLU A 121 12.89 2.19 22.57
N THR A 122 12.54 2.78 21.43
CA THR A 122 11.52 3.83 21.38
C THR A 122 10.10 3.24 21.31
N ASN A 123 9.31 3.48 22.35
CA ASN A 123 7.89 3.06 22.43
C ASN A 123 6.93 3.88 21.54
N VAL A 124 7.46 4.67 20.59
CA VAL A 124 6.68 5.60 19.76
C VAL A 124 5.60 4.89 18.95
N VAL A 125 5.89 3.71 18.40
CA VAL A 125 4.89 2.92 17.65
C VAL A 125 3.72 2.55 18.55
N ASP A 126 4.00 2.11 19.78
CA ASP A 126 2.98 1.69 20.74
C ASP A 126 2.09 2.87 21.17
N VAL A 127 2.68 4.06 21.34
CA VAL A 127 1.94 5.30 21.64
C VAL A 127 0.97 5.65 20.51
N TYR A 128 1.44 5.66 19.26
CA TYR A 128 0.59 6.01 18.11
C TYR A 128 -0.46 4.94 17.79
N VAL A 129 -0.15 3.66 18.02
CA VAL A 129 -1.18 2.59 17.95
C VAL A 129 -2.26 2.81 19.01
N ASN A 130 -1.89 3.21 20.22
CA ASN A 130 -2.87 3.51 21.26
C ASN A 130 -3.74 4.72 20.92
N TYR A 131 -3.18 5.78 20.31
CA TYR A 131 -3.97 6.91 19.83
C TYR A 131 -4.94 6.51 18.72
N LEU A 132 -4.47 5.74 17.73
CA LEU A 132 -5.33 5.19 16.69
C LEU A 132 -6.45 4.34 17.28
N ARG A 133 -6.16 3.43 18.21
CA ARG A 133 -7.17 2.61 18.87
C ARG A 133 -8.24 3.44 19.56
N LYS A 134 -7.86 4.50 20.27
CA LYS A 134 -8.82 5.40 20.92
C LYS A 134 -9.72 6.10 19.91
N LYS A 135 -9.17 6.57 18.78
CA LYS A 135 -9.94 7.28 17.75
C LYS A 135 -10.86 6.38 16.92
N LEU A 136 -10.42 5.14 16.68
CA LEU A 136 -11.14 4.11 15.93
C LEU A 136 -12.11 3.27 16.78
N SER A 137 -12.09 3.42 18.11
CA SER A 137 -13.09 2.81 18.99
C SER A 137 -14.21 3.82 19.23
N PHE A 138 -15.45 3.44 18.96
CA PHE A 138 -16.62 4.31 19.12
C PHE A 138 -17.89 3.52 19.37
N GLY A 139 -18.69 3.95 20.35
CA GLY A 139 -19.87 3.21 20.79
C GLY A 139 -19.48 1.79 21.25
N THR A 140 -20.15 0.78 20.70
CA THR A 140 -19.85 -0.63 20.95
C THR A 140 -18.71 -1.19 20.09
N ARG A 141 -18.18 -0.41 19.15
CA ARG A 141 -17.17 -0.88 18.18
C ARG A 141 -15.77 -0.74 18.77
N THR A 142 -15.01 -1.83 18.73
CA THR A 142 -13.59 -1.85 19.08
C THR A 142 -12.72 -1.56 17.87
N ALA A 143 -11.60 -0.87 18.07
CA ALA A 143 -10.63 -0.66 16.99
C ALA A 143 -10.11 -2.00 16.42
N PRO A 144 -10.06 -2.16 15.09
CA PRO A 144 -9.65 -3.42 14.44
C PRO A 144 -8.13 -3.69 14.48
N ILE A 145 -7.39 -3.05 15.39
CA ILE A 145 -5.93 -3.19 15.52
C ILE A 145 -5.61 -4.12 16.69
N ARG A 146 -5.16 -5.34 16.40
CA ARG A 146 -4.72 -6.33 17.41
C ARG A 146 -3.22 -6.31 17.63
N THR A 147 -2.82 -6.52 18.88
CA THR A 147 -1.42 -6.77 19.23
C THR A 147 -1.15 -8.27 19.05
N VAL A 148 -0.13 -8.60 18.27
CA VAL A 148 0.37 -9.97 18.12
C VAL A 148 1.66 -10.08 18.95
N ARG A 149 1.55 -10.72 20.12
CA ARG A 149 2.66 -10.82 21.09
C ARG A 149 3.89 -11.43 20.42
N GLY A 150 5.06 -10.82 20.64
CA GLY A 150 6.33 -11.24 20.04
C GLY A 150 6.51 -10.86 18.56
N VAL A 151 5.49 -10.31 17.89
CA VAL A 151 5.57 -9.95 16.46
C VAL A 151 5.39 -8.45 16.26
N GLY A 152 4.26 -7.89 16.70
CA GLY A 152 3.92 -6.49 16.48
C GLY A 152 2.41 -6.28 16.43
N TYR A 153 1.93 -5.70 15.33
CA TYR A 153 0.52 -5.30 15.18
C TYR A 153 -0.10 -5.89 13.92
N ARG A 154 -1.41 -6.09 13.96
CA ARG A 154 -2.20 -6.53 12.81
C ARG A 154 -3.50 -5.74 12.76
N LEU A 155 -3.86 -5.26 11.58
CA LEU A 155 -5.20 -4.77 11.30
C LEU A 155 -6.05 -5.94 10.81
N ASP A 156 -7.10 -6.29 11.54
CA ASP A 156 -8.02 -7.35 11.13
C ASP A 156 -8.95 -6.84 10.03
N ARG A 157 -9.32 -7.73 9.10
CA ARG A 157 -10.18 -7.39 7.95
C ARG A 157 -11.66 -7.34 8.31
N ASP A 158 -12.04 -8.08 9.36
CA ASP A 158 -13.38 -8.13 9.89
C ASP A 158 -13.35 -7.45 11.26
N ALA A 159 -14.20 -6.44 11.46
CA ALA A 159 -14.52 -5.98 12.80
C ALA A 159 -15.21 -7.16 13.48
N ALA A 160 -14.51 -7.81 14.42
CA ALA A 160 -15.11 -8.88 15.20
C ALA A 160 -16.42 -8.36 15.80
N THR A 161 -17.50 -9.09 15.51
CA THR A 161 -18.83 -8.91 16.10
C THR A 161 -18.76 -8.90 17.62
#